data_AF-A0A6I4VYU9-F1
#
_entry.id   AF-A0A6I4VYU9-F1
#
_cell.length_a   1.000
_cell.length_b   1.000
_cell.length_c   1.000
_cell.angle_alpha   90.00
_cell.angle_beta   90.00
_cell.angle_gamma   90.00
#
_symmetry.space_group_name_H-M   'P 1'
#
loop_
_entity.id
_entity.type
_entity.pdbx_description
1 polymer ?
#
loop_
_entity_poly.entity_id
_entity_poly.type
_entity_poly.pdbx_seq_one_letter_code
_entity_poly.pdbx_strand_id
1 'polypeptide(L)'
;MREQEYTEIADSINQMVGRQAVTPKKIKSVIKEAKQIRKTQGTPGLLRFATALPYQFFTPQELEYIQTTPQYRELSARLIDLLVAEGVISSFEAMFLRRQV
;
A
#
# COMPACT_ATOMS: atom_id res chain seq x y z
N MET A 1 9.76 3.28 16.13
CA MET A 1 8.54 2.46 15.94
C MET A 1 8.10 2.40 14.48
N ARG A 2 7.83 3.51 13.76
CA ARG A 2 7.34 3.42 12.35
C ARG A 2 8.34 2.97 11.28
N GLU A 3 9.64 3.12 11.51
CA GLU A 3 10.64 2.61 10.56
C GLU A 3 10.67 1.08 10.49
N GLN A 4 10.29 0.40 11.58
CA GLN A 4 10.11 -1.05 11.60
C GLN A 4 8.91 -1.46 10.74
N GLU A 5 7.76 -0.77 10.85
CA GLU A 5 6.57 -1.05 10.03
C GLU A 5 6.87 -0.91 8.53
N TYR A 6 7.60 0.12 8.11
CA TYR A 6 8.01 0.26 6.71
C TYR A 6 8.98 -0.86 6.27
N THR A 7 9.78 -1.38 7.19
CA THR A 7 10.71 -2.47 6.91
C THR A 7 9.98 -3.79 6.75
N GLU A 8 9.09 -4.11 7.69
CA GLU A 8 8.26 -5.32 7.66
C GLU A 8 7.37 -5.39 6.41
N ILE A 9 6.78 -4.27 5.99
CA ILE A 9 5.96 -4.22 4.78
C ILE A 9 6.83 -4.40 3.53
N ALA A 10 8.02 -3.77 3.50
CA ALA A 10 8.94 -3.96 2.39
C ALA A 10 9.39 -5.42 2.27
N ASP A 11 9.73 -6.05 3.40
CA ASP A 11 10.16 -7.44 3.46
C ASP A 11 9.02 -8.38 3.06
N SER A 12 7.79 -8.12 3.52
CA SER A 12 6.61 -8.89 3.14
C SER A 12 6.36 -8.83 1.63
N ILE A 13 6.46 -7.64 1.02
CA ILE A 13 6.32 -7.47 -0.42
C ILE A 13 7.43 -8.23 -1.16
N ASN A 14 8.69 -8.07 -0.73
CA ASN A 14 9.84 -8.69 -1.36
C ASN A 14 9.81 -10.23 -1.28
N GLN A 15 9.36 -10.77 -0.15
CA GLN A 15 9.15 -12.21 0.04
C GLN A 15 8.04 -12.75 -0.86
N MET A 16 6.93 -12.00 -0.98
CA MET A 16 5.78 -12.41 -1.79
C MET A 16 6.10 -12.51 -3.28
N VAL A 17 6.98 -11.64 -3.78
CA VAL A 17 7.42 -11.63 -5.19
C VAL A 17 8.72 -12.37 -5.44
N GLY A 18 9.42 -12.83 -4.39
CA GLY A 18 10.69 -13.54 -4.50
C GLY A 18 11.87 -12.69 -5.01
N ARG A 19 11.79 -11.36 -4.95
CA ARG A 19 12.85 -10.43 -5.37
C ARG A 19 12.78 -9.11 -4.59
N GLN A 20 13.83 -8.30 -4.68
CA GLN A 20 13.85 -6.97 -4.09
C GLN A 20 13.04 -5.96 -4.94
N ALA A 21 11.71 -5.99 -4.81
CA ALA A 21 10.79 -5.10 -5.51
C ALA A 21 10.66 -3.72 -4.86
N VAL A 22 10.78 -3.64 -3.54
CA VAL A 22 10.57 -2.39 -2.79
C VAL A 22 11.56 -2.23 -1.64
N THR A 23 11.83 -0.98 -1.28
CA THR A 23 12.62 -0.62 -0.09
C THR A 23 11.77 0.14 0.92
N PRO A 24 12.12 0.14 2.21
CA PRO A 24 11.39 0.90 3.23
C PRO A 24 11.34 2.40 2.91
N LYS A 25 12.42 2.94 2.32
CA LYS A 25 12.49 4.33 1.85
C LYS A 25 11.47 4.61 0.75
N LYS A 26 11.26 3.67 -0.18
CA LYS A 26 10.28 3.83 -1.25
C LYS A 26 8.84 3.83 -0.72
N ILE A 27 8.53 2.97 0.25
CA ILE A 27 7.22 2.96 0.94
C ILE A 27 6.97 4.31 1.62
N LYS A 28 7.94 4.80 2.39
CA LYS A 28 7.87 6.11 3.04
C LYS A 28 7.65 7.25 2.04
N SER A 29 8.32 7.20 0.89
CA SER A 29 8.15 8.18 -0.19
C SER A 29 6.72 8.15 -0.76
N VAL A 30 6.19 6.96 -1.01
CA VAL A 30 4.83 6.78 -1.53
C VAL A 30 3.77 7.31 -0.56
N ILE A 31 3.94 7.07 0.73
CA ILE A 31 3.04 7.61 1.76
C ILE A 31 3.08 9.13 1.76
N LYS A 32 4.28 9.73 1.67
CA LYS A 32 4.43 11.18 1.58
C LYS A 32 3.72 11.75 0.35
N GLU A 33 3.84 11.08 -0.78
CA GLU A 33 3.15 11.44 -2.01
C GLU A 33 1.63 11.31 -1.86
N ALA A 34 1.13 10.22 -1.27
CA ALA A 34 -0.28 10.00 -1.00
C ALA A 34 -0.88 11.11 -0.12
N LYS A 35 -0.16 11.54 0.93
CA LYS A 35 -0.56 12.70 1.76
C LYS A 35 -0.65 13.98 0.94
N GLN A 36 0.33 14.23 0.08
CA GLN A 36 0.36 15.42 -0.76
C GLN A 36 -0.79 15.42 -1.76
N ILE A 37 -1.09 14.27 -2.38
CA ILE A 37 -2.21 14.10 -3.30
C ILE A 37 -3.53 14.28 -2.55
N ARG A 38 -3.69 13.68 -1.36
CA ARG A 38 -4.87 13.88 -0.51
C ARG A 38 -5.11 15.36 -0.21
N LYS A 39 -4.05 16.11 0.10
CA LYS A 39 -4.12 17.55 0.39
C LYS A 39 -4.47 18.40 -0.83
N THR A 40 -4.02 18.01 -2.02
CA THR A 40 -4.12 18.84 -3.24
C THR A 40 -5.29 18.46 -4.15
N GLN A 41 -5.65 17.19 -4.21
CA GLN A 41 -6.63 16.62 -5.15
C GLN A 41 -7.77 15.88 -4.44
N GLY A 42 -7.75 15.83 -3.10
CA GLY A 42 -8.78 15.18 -2.29
C GLY A 42 -8.83 13.66 -2.48
N THR A 43 -9.97 13.08 -2.11
CA THR A 43 -10.23 11.63 -2.22
C THR A 43 -10.16 11.11 -3.66
N PRO A 44 -10.70 11.79 -4.70
CA PRO A 44 -10.65 11.28 -6.07
C PRO A 44 -9.20 11.14 -6.60
N GLY A 45 -8.33 12.11 -6.32
CA GLY A 45 -6.93 12.04 -6.70
C GLY A 45 -6.19 10.92 -5.98
N LEU A 46 -6.49 10.73 -4.70
CA LEU A 46 -5.91 9.65 -3.91
C LEU A 46 -6.33 8.26 -4.42
N LEU A 47 -7.60 8.09 -4.80
CA LEU A 47 -8.09 6.82 -5.37
C LEU A 47 -7.37 6.49 -6.67
N ARG A 48 -7.22 7.47 -7.58
CA ARG A 48 -6.47 7.28 -8.83
C ARG A 48 -5.00 6.94 -8.59
N PHE A 49 -4.38 7.58 -7.60
CA PHE A 49 -3.00 7.25 -7.20
C PHE A 49 -2.91 5.83 -6.65
N ALA A 50 -3.85 5.44 -5.79
CA ALA A 50 -3.91 4.10 -5.20
C ALA A 50 -4.11 3.01 -6.25
N THR A 51 -4.93 3.22 -7.27
CA THR A 51 -5.13 2.23 -8.36
C THR A 51 -3.88 2.01 -9.20
N ALA A 52 -3.04 3.04 -9.36
CA ALA A 52 -1.78 2.93 -10.10
C ALA A 52 -0.62 2.39 -9.25
N LEU A 53 -0.76 2.41 -7.92
CA LEU A 53 0.31 2.10 -6.98
C LEU A 53 0.87 0.66 -7.11
N PRO A 54 0.04 -0.39 -7.22
CA PRO A 54 0.54 -1.76 -7.28
C PRO A 54 1.46 -1.98 -8.49
N TYR A 55 1.12 -1.38 -9.63
CA TYR A 55 1.92 -1.45 -10.85
C TYR A 55 3.31 -0.78 -10.75
N GLN A 56 3.58 -0.01 -9.70
CA GLN A 56 4.92 0.53 -9.43
C GLN A 56 5.84 -0.49 -8.74
N PHE A 57 5.27 -1.51 -8.10
CA PHE A 57 6.00 -2.50 -7.30
C PHE A 57 5.98 -3.89 -7.92
N PHE A 58 4.87 -4.22 -8.56
CA PHE A 58 4.57 -5.54 -9.08
C PHE A 58 4.46 -5.50 -10.60
N THR A 59 4.89 -6.57 -11.25
CA THR A 59 4.53 -6.84 -12.65
C THR A 59 3.06 -7.27 -12.74
N PRO A 60 2.42 -7.17 -13.92
CA PRO A 60 1.06 -7.69 -14.10
C PRO A 60 0.91 -9.16 -13.70
N GLN A 61 1.90 -9.99 -14.03
CA GLN A 61 1.91 -11.42 -13.71
C GLN A 61 2.05 -11.65 -12.19
N GLU A 62 2.88 -10.85 -11.52
CA GLU A 62 3.00 -10.89 -10.06
C GLU A 62 1.67 -10.49 -9.41
N LEU A 63 0.98 -9.46 -9.92
CA LEU A 63 -0.33 -9.04 -9.40
C LEU A 63 -1.40 -10.12 -9.55
N GLU A 64 -1.52 -10.73 -10.71
CA GLU A 64 -2.48 -11.82 -10.96
C GLU A 64 -2.25 -13.00 -10.01
N TYR A 65 -0.98 -13.34 -9.77
CA TYR A 65 -0.63 -14.42 -8.85
C TYR A 65 -0.94 -14.05 -7.40
N ILE A 66 -0.43 -12.93 -6.91
CA ILE A 66 -0.50 -12.60 -5.48
C ILE A 66 -1.92 -12.25 -5.04
N GLN A 67 -2.77 -11.68 -5.91
CA GLN A 67 -4.16 -11.34 -5.56
C GLN A 67 -5.00 -12.56 -5.13
N THR A 68 -4.58 -13.76 -5.53
CA THR A 68 -5.24 -15.02 -5.14
C THR A 68 -4.76 -15.58 -3.80
N THR A 69 -3.71 -15.00 -3.21
CA THR A 69 -3.03 -15.54 -2.03
C THR A 69 -3.55 -14.94 -0.72
N PRO A 70 -3.62 -15.72 0.37
CA PRO A 70 -3.95 -15.19 1.70
C PRO A 70 -2.99 -14.10 2.18
N GLN A 71 -1.71 -14.20 1.83
CA GLN A 71 -0.66 -13.25 2.22
C GLN A 71 -0.93 -11.85 1.65
N TYR A 72 -1.51 -11.76 0.44
CA TYR A 72 -1.86 -10.48 -0.17
C TYR A 72 -2.99 -9.77 0.58
N ARG A 73 -3.97 -10.50 1.10
CA ARG A 73 -5.03 -9.92 1.93
C ARG A 73 -4.47 -9.33 3.22
N GLU A 74 -3.59 -10.07 3.88
CA GLU A 74 -2.94 -9.62 5.11
C GLU A 74 -2.07 -8.39 4.86
N LEU A 75 -1.25 -8.43 3.80
CA LEU A 75 -0.43 -7.28 3.40
C LEU A 75 -1.30 -6.06 3.10
N SER A 76 -2.40 -6.23 2.39
CA SER A 76 -3.31 -5.14 2.04
C SER A 76 -3.98 -4.54 3.28
N ALA A 77 -4.38 -5.37 4.24
CA ALA A 77 -4.91 -4.90 5.53
C ALA A 77 -3.87 -4.07 6.30
N ARG A 78 -2.62 -4.56 6.39
CA ARG A 78 -1.51 -3.84 7.03
C ARG A 78 -1.21 -2.51 6.33
N LEU A 79 -1.26 -2.47 5.00
CA LEU A 79 -1.10 -1.25 4.22
C LEU A 79 -2.22 -0.24 4.49
N ILE A 80 -3.47 -0.69 4.55
CA ILE A 80 -4.61 0.17 4.90
C ILE A 80 -4.41 0.76 6.30
N ASP A 81 -3.96 -0.04 7.27
CA ASP A 81 -3.71 0.41 8.64
C ASP A 81 -2.61 1.47 8.69
N LEU A 82 -1.55 1.26 7.91
CA LEU A 82 -0.49 2.24 7.77
C LEU A 82 -0.99 3.56 7.18
N LEU A 83 -1.87 3.51 6.16
CA LEU A 83 -2.45 4.71 5.56
C LEU A 83 -3.35 5.47 6.54
N VAL A 84 -4.07 4.77 7.41
CA VAL A 84 -4.85 5.39 8.50
C VAL A 84 -3.93 6.03 9.53
N ALA A 85 -2.91 5.29 10.00
CA ALA A 85 -1.95 5.77 10.99
C ALA A 85 -1.16 7.01 10.49
N GLU A 86 -0.93 7.07 9.18
CA GLU A 86 -0.28 8.19 8.51
C GLU A 86 -1.26 9.33 8.17
N GLY A 87 -2.56 9.16 8.41
CA GLY A 87 -3.58 10.17 8.13
C GLY A 87 -3.80 10.43 6.63
N VAL A 88 -3.46 9.45 5.78
CA VAL A 88 -3.71 9.50 4.34
C VAL A 88 -5.20 9.27 4.05
N ILE A 89 -5.80 8.34 4.80
CA ILE A 89 -7.23 8.01 4.74
C ILE A 89 -7.83 8.04 6.16
N SER A 90 -9.13 8.30 6.24
CA SER A 90 -9.90 8.18 7.46
C SER A 90 -10.21 6.72 7.81
N SER A 91 -10.55 6.46 9.07
CA SER A 91 -11.01 5.14 9.52
C SER A 91 -12.25 4.64 8.75
N PHE A 92 -13.13 5.55 8.33
CA PHE A 92 -14.30 5.22 7.53
C PHE A 92 -13.93 4.77 6.11
N GLU A 93 -12.99 5.47 5.46
CA GLU A 93 -12.45 5.07 4.16
C GLU A 93 -11.71 3.73 4.24
N ALA A 94 -10.94 3.51 5.30
CA ALA A 94 -10.27 2.24 5.56
C ALA A 94 -11.26 1.08 5.73
N MET A 95 -12.36 1.29 6.44
CA MET A 95 -13.42 0.29 6.59
C MET A 95 -14.03 -0.09 5.24
N PHE A 96 -14.19 0.87 4.32
CA PHE A 96 -14.68 0.60 2.97
C PHE A 96 -13.67 -0.19 2.14
N LEU A 97 -12.38 0.19 2.19
CA LEU A 97 -11.31 -0.49 1.48
C LEU A 97 -11.10 -1.93 1.96
N ARG A 98 -11.17 -2.18 3.27
CA ARG A 98 -11.04 -3.53 3.84
C ARG A 98 -12.11 -4.51 3.34
N ARG A 99 -13.26 -4.02 2.87
CA ARG A 99 -14.33 -4.87 2.29
C ARG A 99 -14.05 -5.29 0.85
N GLN A 100 -13.07 -4.65 0.20
CA GLN A 100 -12.72 -4.90 -1.20
C GLN A 100 -11.51 -5.83 -1.38
N VAL A 101 -10.88 -6.26 -0.28
CA VAL A 101 -9.66 -7.11 -0.25
C VAL A 101 -9.95 -8.50 0.27
#